data_AF-Q95KH2-F1
#
_entry.id   AF-Q95KH2-F1
#
_cell.length_a   1.000
_cell.length_b   1.000
_cell.length_c   1.000
_cell.angle_alpha   90.00
_cell.angle_beta   90.00
_cell.angle_gamma   90.00
#
_symmetry.space_group_name_H-M   'P 1'
#
loop_
_entity.id
_entity.type
_entity.pdbx_description
1 polymer ?
#
loop_
_entity_poly.entity_id
_entity_poly.type
_entity_poly.pdbx_seq_one_letter_code
_entity_poly.pdbx_strand_id
1 'polypeptide(L)'
;MRPIGSTTSDASRKQRKVMTLQEKVDLLNTYYRLRSAAVVAHHFKINEPSARMIVKEKEIHEAVTAAMPAGMKTLYFLQTTFLSCIENAAFMWVQDCYEKGIPIQLI
;
A
#
# COMPACT_ATOMS: atom_id res chain seq x y z
N MET A 1 36.15 22.90 41.03
CA MET A 1 36.66 22.07 39.90
C MET A 1 36.22 20.63 40.09
N ARG A 2 35.92 19.93 38.97
CA ARG A 2 35.45 18.52 38.78
C ARG A 2 33.97 18.21 39.09
N PRO A 3 33.33 17.32 38.31
CA PRO A 3 33.15 17.40 36.86
C PRO A 3 31.67 17.28 36.44
N ILE A 4 31.31 17.90 35.31
CA ILE A 4 30.00 17.79 34.67
C ILE A 4 29.91 16.39 34.05
N GLY A 5 29.02 15.56 34.57
CA GLY A 5 28.68 14.27 33.97
C GLY A 5 27.92 14.50 32.66
N SER A 6 28.63 14.36 31.54
CA SER A 6 28.07 14.26 30.20
C SER A 6 27.15 13.04 30.13
N THR A 7 25.84 13.25 30.15
CA THR A 7 24.88 12.22 29.76
C THR A 7 24.83 12.23 28.23
N THR A 8 25.70 11.43 27.64
CA THR A 8 25.59 11.00 26.25
C THR A 8 24.25 10.26 26.13
N SER A 9 23.22 10.96 25.68
CA SER A 9 21.97 10.30 25.28
C SER A 9 22.27 9.55 24.00
N ASP A 10 22.62 8.27 24.13
CA ASP A 10 22.64 7.35 23.02
C ASP A 10 21.24 7.35 22.40
N ALA A 11 21.12 8.06 21.29
CA ALA A 11 20.00 7.94 20.38
C ALA A 11 20.05 6.51 19.84
N SER A 12 19.41 5.60 20.58
CA SER A 12 19.16 4.23 20.13
C SER A 12 18.30 4.32 18.87
N ARG A 13 18.98 4.36 17.73
CA ARG A 13 18.37 4.30 16.41
C ARG A 13 17.80 2.90 16.29
N LYS A 14 16.59 2.73 16.85
CA LYS A 14 15.82 1.48 16.86
C LYS A 14 15.77 0.98 15.44
N GLN A 15 16.52 -0.08 15.16
CA GLN A 15 16.52 -0.72 13.85
C GLN A 15 15.07 -1.02 13.47
N ARG A 16 14.68 -0.67 12.25
CA ARG A 16 13.35 -0.93 11.73
C ARG A 16 13.22 -2.45 11.62
N LYS A 17 12.47 -3.07 12.55
CA LYS A 17 12.10 -4.47 12.43
C LYS A 17 11.25 -4.63 11.17
N VAL A 18 11.74 -5.38 10.21
CA VAL A 18 10.94 -5.83 9.05
C VAL A 18 10.01 -6.92 9.58
N MET A 19 8.70 -6.69 9.48
CA MET A 19 7.68 -7.65 9.88
C MET A 19 7.11 -8.35 8.65
N THR A 20 6.86 -9.65 8.79
CA THR A 20 6.12 -10.42 7.80
C THR A 20 4.64 -10.01 7.78
N LEU A 21 3.92 -10.37 6.72
CA LEU A 21 2.47 -10.12 6.64
C LEU A 21 1.72 -10.81 7.78
N GLN A 22 2.10 -12.04 8.13
CA GLN A 22 1.49 -12.80 9.21
C GLN A 22 1.66 -12.10 10.57
N GLU A 23 2.88 -11.63 10.89
CA GLU A 23 3.11 -10.89 12.14
C GLU A 23 2.28 -9.60 12.21
N LYS A 24 2.06 -8.92 11.07
CA LYS A 24 1.17 -7.74 11.02
C LYS A 24 -0.29 -8.11 11.31
N VAL A 25 -0.77 -9.24 10.80
CA VAL A 25 -2.14 -9.75 11.07
C VAL A 25 -2.30 -10.08 12.55
N ASP A 26 -1.33 -10.78 13.14
CA ASP A 26 -1.35 -11.14 14.57
C ASP A 26 -1.29 -9.91 15.48
N LEU A 27 -0.51 -8.90 15.07
CA LEU A 27 -0.45 -7.60 15.74
C LEU A 27 -1.80 -6.90 15.74
N LEU A 28 -2.47 -6.84 14.59
CA LEU A 28 -3.80 -6.23 14.47
C LEU A 28 -4.81 -6.95 15.35
N ASN A 29 -4.84 -8.29 15.32
CA ASN A 29 -5.72 -9.09 16.17
C ASN A 29 -5.48 -8.80 17.66
N THR A 30 -4.21 -8.78 18.07
CA THR A 30 -3.82 -8.46 19.45
C THR A 30 -4.22 -7.04 19.84
N TYR A 31 -4.05 -6.06 18.94
CA TYR A 31 -4.49 -4.69 19.15
C TYR A 31 -6.00 -4.56 19.35
N TYR A 32 -6.81 -5.28 18.55
CA TYR A 32 -8.26 -5.27 18.73
C TYR A 32 -8.71 -5.85 20.08
N ARG A 33 -7.97 -6.82 20.62
CA ARG A 33 -8.23 -7.41 21.95
C ARG A 33 -7.77 -6.52 23.10
N LEU A 34 -6.54 -5.98 23.02
CA LEU A 34 -5.92 -5.24 24.13
C LEU A 34 -6.23 -3.74 24.11
N ARG A 35 -6.65 -3.19 22.96
CA ARG A 35 -6.95 -1.77 22.74
C ARG A 35 -5.84 -0.79 23.17
N SER A 36 -4.59 -1.27 23.26
CA SER A 36 -3.44 -0.47 23.69
C SER A 36 -2.24 -0.67 22.75
N ALA A 37 -1.84 0.42 22.09
CA ALA A 37 -0.68 0.42 21.19
C ALA A 37 0.63 0.16 21.95
N ALA A 38 0.76 0.66 23.17
CA ALA A 38 1.96 0.50 23.99
C ALA A 38 2.18 -0.98 24.38
N VAL A 39 1.12 -1.66 24.81
CA VAL A 39 1.18 -3.08 25.20
C VAL A 39 1.49 -3.96 23.98
N VAL A 40 0.86 -3.68 22.84
CA VAL A 40 1.14 -4.36 21.57
C VAL A 40 2.58 -4.12 21.12
N ALA A 41 3.06 -2.89 21.17
CA ALA A 41 4.43 -2.55 20.79
C ALA A 41 5.47 -3.30 21.64
N HIS A 42 5.22 -3.41 22.94
CA HIS A 42 6.05 -4.20 23.84
C HIS A 42 6.05 -5.68 23.47
N HIS A 43 4.87 -6.28 23.25
CA HIS A 43 4.72 -7.70 22.89
C HIS A 43 5.46 -8.05 21.59
N PHE A 44 5.31 -7.23 20.55
CA PHE A 44 5.92 -7.45 19.24
C PHE A 44 7.35 -6.90 19.11
N LYS A 45 7.89 -6.31 20.19
CA LYS A 45 9.21 -5.66 20.26
C LYS A 45 9.41 -4.59 19.17
N ILE A 46 8.39 -3.78 18.94
CA ILE A 46 8.42 -2.64 18.01
C ILE A 46 8.22 -1.31 18.74
N ASN A 47 8.41 -0.20 18.03
CA ASN A 47 8.07 1.11 18.60
C ASN A 47 6.55 1.35 18.54
N GLU A 48 6.02 2.02 19.56
CA GLU A 48 4.59 2.32 19.67
C GLU A 48 4.01 3.14 18.51
N PRO A 49 4.72 4.16 17.95
CA PRO A 49 4.26 4.83 16.74
C PRO A 49 4.08 3.88 15.55
N SER A 50 4.95 2.89 15.38
CA SER A 50 4.86 1.90 14.30
C SER A 50 3.67 0.96 14.51
N ALA A 51 3.39 0.55 15.75
CA ALA A 51 2.18 -0.20 16.07
C ALA A 51 0.92 0.59 15.68
N ARG A 52 0.85 1.89 16.03
CA ARG A 52 -0.25 2.77 15.63
C ARG A 52 -0.37 2.94 14.12
N MET A 53 0.75 3.05 13.42
CA MET A 53 0.77 3.21 11.97
C MET A 53 0.17 1.98 11.26
N ILE A 54 0.51 0.76 11.70
CA ILE A 54 -0.03 -0.48 11.15
C ILE A 54 -1.54 -0.56 11.34
N VAL A 55 -2.05 -0.16 12.51
CA VAL A 55 -3.49 -0.10 12.78
C VAL A 55 -4.18 0.88 11.84
N LYS A 56 -3.66 2.11 11.72
CA LYS A 56 -4.22 3.14 10.82
C LYS A 56 -4.22 2.71 9.35
N GLU A 57 -3.16 2.04 8.90
CA GLU A 57 -3.07 1.52 7.53
C GLU A 57 -4.23 0.56 7.23
N LYS A 58 -4.55 -0.34 8.18
CA LYS A 58 -5.68 -1.26 8.08
C LYS A 58 -7.03 -0.53 8.12
N GLU A 59 -7.20 0.45 8.99
CA GLU A 59 -8.42 1.26 9.07
C GLU A 59 -8.68 2.04 7.77
N ILE A 60 -7.63 2.63 7.16
CA ILE A 60 -7.72 3.29 5.86
C ILE A 60 -8.11 2.29 4.78
N HIS A 61 -7.47 1.12 4.73
CA HIS A 61 -7.80 0.09 3.75
C HIS A 61 -9.26 -0.37 3.87
N GLU A 62 -9.76 -0.55 5.10
CA GLU A 62 -11.17 -0.89 5.34
C GLU A 62 -12.11 0.25 4.94
N ALA A 63 -11.79 1.49 5.28
CA ALA A 63 -12.59 2.65 4.90
C ALA A 63 -12.65 2.80 3.37
N VAL A 64 -11.52 2.62 2.68
CA VAL A 64 -11.46 2.61 1.20
C VAL A 64 -12.29 1.46 0.65
N THR A 65 -12.19 0.27 1.24
CA THR A 65 -12.96 -0.91 0.80
C THR A 65 -14.46 -0.74 1.03
N ALA A 66 -14.87 -0.11 2.13
CA ALA A 66 -16.27 0.15 2.47
C ALA A 66 -16.86 1.30 1.64
N ALA A 67 -16.07 2.34 1.36
CA ALA A 67 -16.44 3.45 0.48
C ALA A 67 -16.41 3.06 -1.00
N MET A 68 -15.73 1.95 -1.33
CA MET A 68 -15.71 1.37 -2.67
C MET A 68 -17.14 1.06 -3.11
N PRO A 69 -17.68 1.71 -4.16
CA PRO A 69 -18.96 1.29 -4.70
C PRO A 69 -18.88 -0.17 -5.15
N ALA A 70 -19.93 -0.95 -4.92
CA ALA A 70 -20.00 -2.34 -5.36
C ALA A 70 -19.69 -2.52 -6.86
N GLY A 71 -19.96 -1.47 -7.65
CA GLY A 71 -19.66 -1.40 -9.07
C GLY A 71 -18.22 -1.04 -9.46
N MET A 72 -17.31 -0.65 -8.55
CA MET A 72 -15.97 -0.20 -8.99
C MET A 72 -15.14 -1.34 -9.61
N LYS A 73 -15.24 -2.56 -9.09
CA LYS A 73 -14.57 -3.74 -9.69
C LYS A 73 -15.13 -4.02 -11.09
N THR A 74 -16.45 -3.92 -11.24
CA THR A 74 -17.13 -4.08 -12.53
C THR A 74 -16.76 -2.95 -13.48
N LEU A 75 -16.68 -1.70 -13.00
CA LEU A 75 -16.26 -0.54 -13.80
C LEU A 75 -14.81 -0.66 -14.26
N TYR A 76 -13.88 -1.08 -13.40
CA TYR A 76 -12.50 -1.35 -13.79
C TYR A 76 -12.44 -2.44 -14.87
N PHE A 77 -13.13 -3.56 -14.66
CA PHE A 77 -13.20 -4.65 -15.63
C PHE A 77 -13.80 -4.19 -16.98
N LEU A 78 -14.89 -3.44 -16.95
CA LEU A 78 -15.53 -2.88 -18.15
C LEU A 78 -14.62 -1.87 -18.85
N GLN A 79 -13.95 -0.98 -18.11
CA GLN A 79 -13.03 -0.01 -18.66
C GLN A 79 -11.84 -0.70 -19.33
N THR A 80 -11.28 -1.72 -18.69
CA THR A 80 -10.17 -2.51 -19.24
C THR A 80 -10.59 -3.27 -20.50
N THR A 81 -11.81 -3.83 -20.49
CA THR A 81 -12.39 -4.49 -21.66
C THR A 81 -12.61 -3.49 -22.81
N PHE A 82 -13.17 -2.32 -22.52
CA PHE A 82 -13.43 -1.28 -23.51
C PHE A 82 -12.12 -0.72 -24.12
N LEU A 83 -11.09 -0.50 -23.32
CA LEU A 83 -9.75 -0.14 -23.81
C LEU A 83 -9.21 -1.21 -24.75
N SER A 84 -9.29 -2.48 -24.37
CA SER A 84 -8.80 -3.57 -25.22
C SER A 84 -9.54 -3.66 -26.57
N CYS A 85 -10.84 -3.37 -26.60
CA CYS A 85 -11.60 -3.33 -27.84
C CYS A 85 -11.11 -2.22 -28.77
N ILE A 86 -10.84 -1.03 -28.21
CA ILE A 86 -10.31 0.11 -28.96
C ILE A 86 -8.91 -0.20 -29.48
N GLU A 87 -8.04 -0.77 -28.64
CA GLU A 87 -6.67 -1.15 -29.03
C GLU A 87 -6.68 -2.17 -30.17
N ASN A 88 -7.51 -3.20 -30.06
CA ASN A 88 -7.64 -4.22 -31.10
C ASN A 88 -8.18 -3.64 -32.43
N ALA A 89 -9.18 -2.75 -32.35
CA ALA A 89 -9.72 -2.08 -33.53
C ALA A 89 -8.69 -1.13 -34.17
N ALA A 90 -7.95 -0.39 -33.36
CA ALA A 90 -6.86 0.48 -33.82
C ALA A 90 -5.74 -0.33 -34.47
N PHE A 91 -5.39 -1.48 -33.89
CA PHE A 91 -4.39 -2.39 -34.47
C PHE A 91 -4.82 -2.92 -35.84
N MET A 92 -6.07 -3.39 -35.97
CA MET A 92 -6.63 -3.82 -37.26
C MET A 92 -6.63 -2.69 -38.29
N TRP A 93 -7.01 -1.47 -37.87
CA TRP A 93 -7.01 -0.29 -38.74
C TRP A 93 -5.60 0.07 -39.21
N VAL A 94 -4.61 0.04 -38.31
CA VAL A 94 -3.20 0.27 -38.64
C VAL A 94 -2.69 -0.76 -39.63
N GLN A 95 -3.02 -2.04 -39.44
CA GLN A 95 -2.63 -3.11 -40.36
C GLN A 95 -3.24 -2.91 -41.75
N ASP A 96 -4.53 -2.56 -41.84
CA ASP A 96 -5.20 -2.24 -43.10
C ASP A 96 -4.54 -1.03 -43.82
N CYS A 97 -4.11 -0.02 -43.07
CA CYS A 97 -3.35 1.11 -43.61
C CYS A 97 -1.98 0.69 -44.17
N TYR A 98 -1.26 -0.20 -43.49
CA TYR A 98 0.01 -0.77 -43.98
C TYR A 98 -0.20 -1.52 -45.31
N GLU A 99 -1.23 -2.36 -45.40
CA GLU A 99 -1.55 -3.11 -46.62
C GLU A 99 -1.91 -2.18 -47.79
N LYS A 100 -2.52 -1.02 -47.50
CA LYS A 100 -2.87 0.00 -48.49
C LYS A 100 -1.74 0.97 -48.81
N GLY A 101 -0.56 0.81 -48.21
CA GLY A 101 0.59 1.70 -48.40
C GLY A 101 0.35 3.13 -47.90
N ILE A 102 -0.60 3.31 -46.96
CA ILE A 102 -0.93 4.61 -46.38
C ILE A 102 0.12 4.93 -45.30
N PRO A 103 0.86 6.04 -45.42
CA PRO A 103 1.82 6.42 -44.39
C PRO A 103 1.08 6.88 -43.12
N ILE A 104 1.26 6.14 -42.03
CA ILE A 104 0.73 6.51 -40.71
C ILE A 104 1.83 7.27 -39.95
N GLN A 105 1.54 8.51 -39.53
CA GLN A 105 2.39 9.21 -38.59
C GLN A 105 2.04 8.76 -37.17
N LEU A 106 2.92 7.97 -36.55
CA LEU A 106 2.89 7.70 -35.11
C LEU A 106 3.38 8.96 -34.38
N ILE A 107 2.55 9.49 -33.49
CA ILE A 107 2.85 10.65 -32.62
C ILE A 107 3.77 10.21 -31.48
#